data_AF-A0A8H5ETF1-F1
#
_entry.id   AF-A0A8H5ETF1-F1
#
_cell.length_a   1.000
_cell.length_b   1.000
_cell.length_c   1.000
_cell.angle_alpha   90.00
_cell.angle_beta   90.00
_cell.angle_gamma   90.00
#
_symmetry.space_group_name_H-M   'P 1'
#
loop_
_entity.id
_entity.type
_entity.pdbx_description
1 polymer ?
#
loop_
_entity_poly.entity_id
_entity_poly.type
_entity_poly.pdbx_seq_one_letter_code
_entity_poly.pdbx_strand_id
1 'polypeptide(L)'
;MANLANSPITQVSPITSVSQAQTVSNLQPQLLTRLFLDLRGRRFEVDRETIMNLPESVLLCLFPNGLVLSRQSVNLSDGGGGDDDEEEVYGVDFDPDCFDFVLNFFKSASNNFYGTDTTPGLFAAQQVLFETPSSEFGPATSQNPLLSKQAIIVLREELEYFTIPPKDGQAATDSNGIANDIMADIKRRSGDYLMDKRSIFTALQRNVNKENNVAEQHLIDMLCMSGFDREDEWGFRALEPSRCCISSIALVLLKTGITHYPNGDRPVELDSSQMATAQKLLLFWRKPARKCWWDGLDVELPATADKGALTVKLWARRVWTLELSLV
;
A
#
# COMPACT_ATOMS: atom_id res chain seq x y z
N MET A 1 -33.04 59.53 6.47
CA MET A 1 -32.62 58.53 5.46
C MET A 1 -33.83 57.66 5.15
N ALA A 2 -34.37 57.83 3.96
CA ALA A 2 -35.47 57.09 3.34
C ALA A 2 -35.01 55.64 2.99
N ASN A 3 -35.81 54.64 2.63
CA ASN A 3 -37.25 54.47 2.45
C ASN A 3 -37.53 52.96 2.51
N LEU A 4 -38.72 52.60 2.97
CA LEU A 4 -39.32 51.26 2.83
C LEU A 4 -39.82 51.03 1.38
N ALA A 5 -39.77 49.77 0.96
CA ALA A 5 -40.78 49.03 0.19
C ALA A 5 -41.19 49.42 -1.26
N ASN A 6 -41.12 48.38 -2.10
CA ASN A 6 -42.13 47.84 -3.04
C ASN A 6 -42.35 48.40 -4.48
N SER A 7 -42.32 47.41 -5.41
CA SER A 7 -43.08 47.25 -6.68
C SER A 7 -42.38 47.69 -8.00
N PRO A 8 -42.79 47.20 -9.21
CA PRO A 8 -43.61 46.03 -9.60
C PRO A 8 -43.06 45.19 -10.80
N ILE A 9 -43.74 44.05 -11.01
CA ILE A 9 -43.89 43.15 -12.18
C ILE A 9 -43.42 43.67 -13.57
N THR A 10 -42.77 42.79 -14.34
CA THR A 10 -42.99 42.71 -15.80
C THR A 10 -43.10 41.24 -16.22
N GLN A 11 -44.28 40.89 -16.73
CA GLN A 11 -44.61 39.60 -17.33
C GLN A 11 -43.96 39.48 -18.71
N VAL A 12 -43.51 38.28 -19.08
CA VAL A 12 -43.34 37.89 -20.49
C VAL A 12 -44.00 36.51 -20.69
N SER A 13 -44.84 36.42 -21.71
CA SER A 13 -45.72 35.31 -22.08
C SER A 13 -44.97 34.04 -22.55
N PRO A 14 -45.63 32.86 -22.56
CA PRO A 14 -44.98 31.55 -22.68
C PRO A 14 -44.64 31.21 -24.13
N ILE A 15 -43.40 30.76 -24.37
CA ILE A 15 -42.99 30.14 -25.63
C ILE A 15 -43.22 28.63 -25.50
N THR A 16 -44.23 28.19 -26.23
CA THR A 16 -44.41 26.92 -26.94
C THR A 16 -43.72 25.67 -26.36
N SER A 17 -44.56 24.77 -25.88
CA SER A 17 -44.24 23.39 -25.51
C SER A 17 -43.51 22.65 -26.65
N VAL A 18 -42.22 22.38 -26.43
CA VAL A 18 -41.51 21.30 -27.13
C VAL A 18 -41.53 20.10 -26.19
N SER A 19 -42.34 19.10 -26.52
CA SER A 19 -42.34 17.80 -25.87
C SER A 19 -40.99 17.11 -26.13
N GLN A 20 -40.00 17.36 -25.29
CA GLN A 20 -38.84 16.48 -25.19
C GLN A 20 -39.32 15.21 -24.51
N ALA A 21 -39.54 14.16 -25.31
CA ALA A 21 -39.58 12.81 -24.80
C ALA A 21 -38.31 12.58 -23.97
N GLN A 22 -38.49 12.39 -22.67
CA GLN A 22 -37.43 11.96 -21.77
C GLN A 22 -37.03 10.54 -22.15
N THR A 23 -36.08 10.38 -23.06
CA THR A 23 -35.28 9.16 -23.13
C THR A 23 -34.26 9.24 -22.00
N VAL A 24 -34.67 8.93 -20.77
CA VAL A 24 -33.73 8.59 -19.70
C VAL A 24 -33.19 7.21 -20.05
N SER A 25 -32.21 7.16 -20.97
CA SER A 25 -31.37 5.99 -21.12
C SER A 25 -30.49 5.92 -19.87
N ASN A 26 -30.94 5.11 -18.91
CA ASN A 26 -30.21 4.75 -17.70
C ASN A 26 -29.04 3.82 -18.08
N LEU A 27 -28.06 4.36 -18.82
CA LEU A 27 -26.82 3.67 -19.16
C LEU A 27 -25.85 3.88 -18.00
N GLN A 28 -26.06 3.16 -16.89
CA GLN A 28 -24.95 2.94 -15.96
C GLN A 28 -23.87 2.17 -16.72
N PRO A 29 -22.64 2.69 -16.81
CA PRO A 29 -21.58 2.00 -17.50
C PRO A 29 -21.37 0.63 -16.84
N GLN A 30 -21.39 -0.44 -17.64
CA GLN A 30 -21.09 -1.77 -17.12
C GLN A 30 -19.67 -1.78 -16.59
N LEU A 31 -19.56 -2.07 -15.29
CA LEU A 31 -18.28 -2.12 -14.60
C LEU A 31 -17.68 -3.52 -14.76
N LEU A 32 -16.36 -3.57 -14.91
CA LEU A 32 -15.61 -4.83 -14.94
C LEU A 32 -15.79 -5.59 -13.62
N THR A 33 -16.04 -6.89 -13.70
CA THR A 33 -16.12 -7.80 -12.54
C THR A 33 -14.75 -8.35 -12.17
N ARG A 34 -13.88 -8.52 -13.17
CA ARG A 34 -12.51 -9.03 -13.06
C ARG A 34 -11.55 -8.19 -13.89
N LEU A 35 -10.28 -8.21 -13.50
CA LEU A 35 -9.18 -7.59 -14.23
C LEU A 35 -8.14 -8.66 -14.58
N PHE A 36 -7.63 -8.58 -15.80
CA PHE A 36 -6.51 -9.37 -16.28
C PHE A 36 -5.26 -8.50 -16.28
N LEU A 37 -4.26 -8.85 -15.48
CA LEU A 37 -3.02 -8.11 -15.35
C LEU A 37 -1.86 -8.93 -15.93
N ASP A 38 -0.96 -8.31 -16.66
CA ASP A 38 0.34 -8.88 -17.03
C ASP A 38 1.44 -8.12 -16.28
N LEU A 39 2.00 -8.77 -15.26
CA LEU A 39 3.05 -8.24 -14.40
C LEU A 39 4.38 -8.87 -14.83
N ARG A 40 5.15 -8.13 -15.64
CA ARG A 40 6.47 -8.56 -16.14
C ARG A 40 6.45 -9.95 -16.82
N GLY A 41 5.38 -10.28 -17.55
CA GLY A 41 5.19 -11.56 -18.23
C GLY A 41 4.40 -12.60 -17.44
N ARG A 42 4.03 -12.32 -16.18
CA ARG A 42 3.16 -13.20 -15.39
C ARG A 42 1.73 -12.66 -15.38
N ARG A 43 0.79 -13.50 -15.85
CA ARG A 43 -0.63 -13.15 -15.90
C ARG A 43 -1.34 -13.42 -14.57
N PHE A 44 -2.20 -12.49 -14.18
CA PHE A 44 -3.09 -12.60 -13.03
C PHE A 44 -4.52 -12.29 -13.45
N GLU A 45 -5.46 -13.06 -12.92
CA GLU A 45 -6.88 -12.79 -12.98
C GLU A 45 -7.34 -12.45 -11.55
N VAL A 46 -7.86 -11.24 -11.36
CA VAL A 46 -8.20 -10.73 -10.03
C VAL A 46 -9.60 -10.11 -10.04
N ASP A 47 -10.43 -10.52 -9.09
CA ASP A 47 -11.76 -9.95 -8.90
C ASP A 47 -11.65 -8.47 -8.50
N ARG A 48 -12.60 -7.66 -8.97
CA ARG A 48 -12.67 -6.23 -8.66
C ARG A 48 -12.68 -5.96 -7.15
N GLU A 49 -13.39 -6.78 -6.38
CA GLU A 49 -13.47 -6.63 -4.92
C GLU A 49 -12.10 -6.83 -4.27
N THR A 50 -11.34 -7.82 -4.72
CA THR A 50 -9.96 -8.04 -4.25
C THR A 50 -9.09 -6.82 -4.57
N ILE A 51 -9.18 -6.28 -5.79
CA ILE A 51 -8.44 -5.05 -6.17
C ILE A 51 -8.83 -3.87 -5.27
N MET A 52 -10.11 -3.69 -4.97
CA MET A 52 -10.60 -2.59 -4.12
C MET A 52 -10.14 -2.69 -2.66
N ASN A 53 -9.79 -3.89 -2.20
CA ASN A 53 -9.28 -4.14 -0.86
C ASN A 53 -7.76 -4.00 -0.76
N LEU A 54 -7.04 -3.91 -1.88
CA LEU A 54 -5.59 -3.75 -1.88
C LEU A 54 -5.17 -2.39 -1.30
N PRO A 55 -3.94 -2.30 -0.76
CA PRO A 55 -3.39 -1.04 -0.27
C PRO A 55 -3.28 0.00 -1.40
N GLU A 56 -3.60 1.26 -1.11
CA GLU A 56 -3.46 2.40 -2.03
C GLU A 56 -2.03 2.49 -2.58
N SER A 57 -1.04 2.24 -1.71
CA SER A 57 0.37 2.21 -2.11
C SER A 57 0.70 1.17 -3.18
N VAL A 58 0.00 0.04 -3.21
CA VAL A 58 0.12 -0.99 -4.26
C VAL A 58 -0.69 -0.61 -5.49
N LEU A 59 -1.91 -0.12 -5.30
CA LEU A 59 -2.78 0.33 -6.39
C LEU A 59 -2.17 1.46 -7.23
N LEU A 60 -1.44 2.38 -6.60
CA LEU A 60 -0.72 3.45 -7.31
C LEU A 60 0.42 2.93 -8.18
N CYS A 61 1.02 1.79 -7.82
CA CYS A 61 2.03 1.14 -8.66
C CYS A 61 1.38 0.35 -9.81
N LEU A 62 0.23 -0.28 -9.55
CA LEU A 62 -0.50 -1.04 -10.58
C LEU A 62 -1.18 -0.14 -11.60
N PHE A 63 -1.75 0.98 -11.14
CA PHE A 63 -2.56 1.90 -11.94
C PHE A 63 -2.07 3.35 -11.72
N PRO A 64 -0.88 3.70 -12.24
CA PRO A 64 -0.29 5.03 -12.03
C PRO A 64 -1.15 6.18 -12.58
N ASN A 65 -1.98 5.90 -13.59
CA ASN A 65 -2.91 6.85 -14.21
C ASN A 65 -4.34 6.75 -13.63
N GLY A 66 -4.52 5.99 -12.54
CA GLY A 66 -5.82 5.67 -11.98
C GLY A 66 -6.44 4.40 -12.57
N LEU A 67 -7.31 3.79 -11.78
CA LEU A 67 -8.01 2.56 -12.14
C LEU A 67 -9.31 2.89 -12.87
N VAL A 68 -9.38 2.55 -14.16
CA VAL A 68 -10.55 2.74 -14.99
C VAL A 68 -11.31 1.41 -15.07
N LEU A 69 -12.56 1.38 -14.57
CA LEU A 69 -13.35 0.14 -14.43
C LEU A 69 -14.56 0.06 -15.36
N SER A 70 -14.79 1.06 -16.20
CA SER A 70 -15.94 1.08 -17.11
C SER A 70 -15.56 0.58 -18.49
N ARG A 71 -16.31 -0.41 -19.00
CA ARG A 71 -16.13 -0.96 -20.35
C ARG A 71 -16.18 0.09 -21.46
N GLN A 72 -16.89 1.19 -21.24
CA GLN A 72 -17.15 2.21 -22.25
C GLN A 72 -16.04 3.27 -22.38
N SER A 73 -15.15 3.38 -21.39
CA SER A 73 -14.11 4.42 -21.38
C SER A 73 -12.77 3.97 -21.99
N VAL A 74 -12.59 2.67 -22.17
CA VAL A 74 -11.37 2.07 -22.76
C VAL A 74 -11.44 2.04 -24.28
N ASN A 75 -12.63 2.09 -24.88
CA ASN A 75 -12.82 2.20 -26.34
C ASN A 75 -12.46 3.58 -26.93
N LEU A 76 -11.90 4.51 -26.12
CA LEU A 76 -11.47 5.85 -26.56
C LEU A 76 -9.96 5.97 -26.73
N SER A 77 -9.18 4.98 -26.28
CA SER A 77 -7.73 4.92 -26.55
C SER A 77 -7.44 4.09 -27.80
N ASP A 78 -7.36 4.81 -28.92
CA ASP A 78 -6.70 4.45 -30.18
C ASP A 78 -7.38 3.39 -31.08
N GLY A 79 -8.23 3.89 -31.99
CA GLY A 79 -8.22 3.54 -33.40
C GLY A 79 -8.02 2.08 -33.82
N GLY A 80 -8.91 1.18 -33.40
CA GLY A 80 -8.96 -0.19 -33.93
C GLY A 80 -10.39 -0.70 -34.00
N GLY A 81 -11.00 -0.66 -35.19
CA GLY A 81 -12.21 -1.44 -35.46
C GLY A 81 -11.84 -2.92 -35.63
N GLY A 82 -12.25 -3.77 -34.69
CA GLY A 82 -12.10 -5.21 -34.79
C GLY A 82 -12.58 -5.93 -33.53
N ASP A 83 -13.58 -6.79 -33.71
CA ASP A 83 -14.14 -7.82 -32.80
C ASP A 83 -14.26 -7.53 -31.29
N ASP A 84 -15.52 -7.44 -30.85
CA ASP A 84 -15.94 -7.64 -29.46
C ASP A 84 -15.50 -9.04 -28.98
N ASP A 85 -14.83 -9.10 -27.81
CA ASP A 85 -14.52 -10.27 -26.95
C ASP A 85 -13.01 -10.58 -26.70
N GLU A 86 -12.07 -9.72 -27.09
CA GLU A 86 -10.70 -9.85 -26.55
C GLU A 86 -10.65 -9.30 -25.11
N GLU A 87 -10.47 -10.19 -24.13
CA GLU A 87 -10.22 -9.82 -22.73
C GLU A 87 -8.98 -8.93 -22.64
N GLU A 88 -9.19 -7.63 -22.39
CA GLU A 88 -8.12 -6.64 -22.32
C GLU A 88 -7.17 -6.95 -21.14
N VAL A 89 -5.91 -7.23 -21.47
CA VAL A 89 -4.86 -7.51 -20.49
C VAL A 89 -4.08 -6.24 -20.18
N TYR A 90 -4.13 -5.78 -18.93
CA TYR A 90 -3.40 -4.61 -18.46
C TYR A 90 -1.94 -4.96 -18.17
N GLY A 91 -1.03 -4.54 -19.05
CA GLY A 91 0.41 -4.65 -18.82
C GLY A 91 0.91 -3.63 -17.80
N VAL A 92 1.58 -4.10 -16.76
CA VAL A 92 2.08 -3.27 -15.65
C VAL A 92 3.52 -3.66 -15.32
N ASP A 93 4.39 -2.66 -15.18
CA ASP A 93 5.74 -2.85 -14.63
C ASP A 93 5.70 -2.89 -13.10
N PHE A 94 5.16 -3.97 -12.56
CA PHE A 94 5.15 -4.27 -11.13
C PHE A 94 5.73 -5.65 -10.89
N ASP A 95 6.41 -5.82 -9.76
CA ASP A 95 7.00 -7.11 -9.42
C ASP A 95 5.90 -8.16 -9.16
N PRO A 96 5.87 -9.26 -9.94
CA PRO A 96 4.80 -10.22 -9.83
C PRO A 96 4.82 -10.95 -8.48
N ASP A 97 6.00 -11.23 -7.91
CA ASP A 97 6.15 -11.94 -6.64
C ASP A 97 5.73 -11.06 -5.46
N CYS A 98 5.99 -9.75 -5.57
CA CYS A 98 5.45 -8.78 -4.64
C CYS A 98 3.92 -8.80 -4.62
N PHE A 99 3.30 -8.83 -5.81
CA PHE A 99 1.85 -8.84 -5.93
C PHE A 99 1.23 -10.11 -5.34
N ASP A 100 1.80 -11.27 -5.66
CA ASP A 100 1.35 -12.56 -5.13
C ASP A 100 1.51 -12.64 -3.60
N PHE A 101 2.63 -12.13 -3.05
CA PHE A 101 2.84 -12.01 -1.61
C PHE A 101 1.71 -11.21 -0.93
N VAL A 102 1.34 -10.05 -1.48
CA VAL A 102 0.25 -9.21 -0.94
C VAL A 102 -1.10 -9.92 -1.05
N LEU A 103 -1.43 -10.48 -2.22
CA LEU A 103 -2.69 -11.18 -2.44
C LEU A 103 -2.87 -12.35 -1.48
N ASN A 104 -1.84 -13.18 -1.31
CA ASN A 104 -1.88 -14.35 -0.44
C ASN A 104 -2.07 -13.95 1.03
N PHE A 105 -1.39 -12.89 1.48
CA PHE A 105 -1.58 -12.38 2.84
C PHE A 105 -3.01 -11.87 3.07
N PHE A 106 -3.51 -11.04 2.16
CA PHE A 106 -4.85 -10.44 2.28
C PHE A 106 -5.96 -11.51 2.24
N LYS A 107 -5.83 -12.49 1.34
CA LYS A 107 -6.74 -13.63 1.26
C LYS A 107 -6.72 -14.46 2.55
N SER A 108 -5.53 -14.75 3.07
CA SER A 108 -5.39 -15.53 4.32
C SER A 108 -5.99 -14.79 5.51
N ALA A 109 -5.75 -13.48 5.61
CA ALA A 109 -6.31 -12.62 6.65
C ALA A 109 -7.85 -12.57 6.57
N SER A 110 -8.40 -12.37 5.37
CA SER A 110 -9.84 -12.36 5.13
C SER A 110 -10.50 -13.71 5.48
N ASN A 111 -9.94 -14.83 5.00
CA ASN A 111 -10.45 -16.17 5.28
C ASN A 111 -10.40 -16.52 6.77
N ASN A 112 -9.36 -16.09 7.48
CA ASN A 112 -9.25 -16.33 8.92
C ASN A 112 -10.29 -15.51 9.71
N PHE A 113 -10.52 -14.26 9.30
CA PHE A 113 -11.42 -13.36 9.99
C PHE A 113 -12.90 -13.65 9.69
N TYR A 114 -13.27 -13.75 8.43
CA TYR A 114 -14.66 -13.97 8.00
C TYR A 114 -15.06 -15.44 7.94
N GLY A 115 -14.07 -16.33 7.83
CA GLY A 115 -14.29 -17.75 7.67
C GLY A 115 -14.29 -18.17 6.21
N THR A 116 -14.58 -19.45 6.02
CA THR A 116 -14.76 -20.10 4.72
C THR A 116 -16.05 -20.91 4.78
N ASP A 117 -16.49 -21.45 3.65
CA ASP A 117 -17.70 -22.29 3.58
C ASP A 117 -17.69 -23.45 4.60
N THR A 118 -16.50 -23.93 4.99
CA THR A 118 -16.32 -25.07 5.89
C THR A 118 -15.90 -24.70 7.31
N THR A 119 -15.45 -23.47 7.56
CA THR A 119 -14.83 -23.10 8.84
C THR A 119 -15.26 -21.70 9.26
N PRO A 120 -15.88 -21.54 10.45
CA PRO A 120 -16.29 -20.23 10.93
C PRO A 120 -15.06 -19.36 11.21
N GLY A 121 -15.16 -18.07 10.87
CA GLY A 121 -14.11 -17.09 11.13
C GLY A 121 -14.20 -16.45 12.51
N LEU A 122 -13.16 -15.68 12.84
CA LEU A 122 -13.08 -14.91 14.09
C LEU A 122 -14.23 -13.91 14.28
N PHE A 123 -14.75 -13.32 13.19
CA PHE A 123 -15.83 -12.34 13.24
C PHE A 123 -17.11 -12.89 13.86
N ALA A 124 -17.42 -14.18 13.65
CA ALA A 124 -18.57 -14.82 14.27
C ALA A 124 -18.48 -14.82 15.80
N ALA A 125 -17.28 -15.05 16.35
CA ALA A 125 -17.04 -15.00 17.79
C ALA A 125 -17.09 -13.57 18.36
N GLN A 126 -16.83 -12.55 17.54
CA GLN A 126 -16.85 -11.14 17.96
C GLN A 126 -18.27 -10.55 18.06
N GLN A 127 -19.30 -11.24 17.54
CA GLN A 127 -20.69 -10.76 17.60
C GLN A 127 -21.15 -10.43 19.03
N VAL A 128 -20.66 -11.20 20.02
CA VAL A 128 -20.94 -10.99 21.46
C VAL A 128 -20.50 -9.60 21.94
N LEU A 129 -19.46 -9.02 21.35
CA LEU A 129 -18.98 -7.67 21.70
C LEU A 129 -19.97 -6.57 21.27
N PHE A 130 -20.85 -6.83 20.30
CA PHE A 130 -21.88 -5.88 19.85
C PHE A 130 -23.17 -5.94 20.67
N GLU A 131 -23.42 -7.06 21.35
CA GLU A 131 -24.62 -7.27 22.18
C GLU A 131 -24.52 -6.62 23.56
N THR A 132 -23.32 -6.22 23.97
CA THR A 132 -23.09 -5.57 25.27
C THR A 132 -23.44 -4.07 25.14
N PRO A 133 -24.42 -3.54 25.90
CA PRO A 133 -24.78 -2.13 25.82
C PRO A 133 -23.57 -1.26 26.19
N SER A 134 -23.15 -0.42 25.24
CA SER A 134 -22.01 0.47 25.39
C SER A 134 -22.20 1.41 26.58
N SER A 135 -21.19 1.48 27.46
CA SER A 135 -21.09 2.48 28.54
C SER A 135 -21.19 3.91 27.99
N GLU A 136 -21.89 4.79 28.71
CA GLU A 136 -22.30 6.18 28.37
C GLU A 136 -21.20 7.16 27.91
N PHE A 137 -19.93 6.78 27.79
CA PHE A 137 -18.81 7.70 27.58
C PHE A 137 -17.82 7.34 26.45
N GLY A 138 -18.16 6.39 25.56
CA GLY A 138 -17.33 6.04 24.39
C GLY A 138 -18.06 6.27 23.05
N PRO A 139 -17.34 6.47 21.93
CA PRO A 139 -17.97 6.34 20.61
C PRO A 139 -18.65 4.98 20.52
N ALA A 140 -19.86 4.94 19.94
CA ALA A 140 -20.66 3.72 19.90
C ALA A 140 -19.84 2.57 19.30
N THR A 141 -19.79 1.43 20.00
CA THR A 141 -19.08 0.21 19.57
C THR A 141 -19.51 -0.23 18.17
N SER A 142 -20.75 0.06 17.78
CA SER A 142 -21.31 -0.18 16.44
C SER A 142 -20.67 0.62 15.30
N GLN A 143 -19.87 1.66 15.57
CA GLN A 143 -19.21 2.48 14.55
C GLN A 143 -17.71 2.21 14.40
N ASN A 144 -17.12 1.34 15.23
CA ASN A 144 -15.70 1.03 15.13
C ASN A 144 -15.44 -0.05 14.06
N PRO A 145 -14.83 0.29 12.91
CA PRO A 145 -14.62 -0.68 11.86
C PRO A 145 -13.65 -1.80 12.26
N LEU A 146 -12.80 -1.59 13.29
CA LEU A 146 -11.88 -2.60 13.81
C LEU A 146 -12.57 -3.80 14.48
N LEU A 147 -13.87 -3.71 14.77
CA LEU A 147 -14.69 -4.81 15.30
C LEU A 147 -15.39 -5.62 14.20
N SER A 148 -15.45 -5.10 12.97
CA SER A 148 -16.21 -5.70 11.86
C SER A 148 -15.39 -5.97 10.61
N LYS A 149 -14.14 -5.50 10.60
CA LYS A 149 -13.19 -5.67 9.51
C LYS A 149 -11.85 -6.16 10.02
N GLN A 150 -11.18 -6.94 9.18
CA GLN A 150 -9.80 -7.34 9.45
C GLN A 150 -8.87 -6.19 9.09
N ALA A 151 -8.15 -5.71 10.09
CA ALA A 151 -7.18 -4.63 9.92
C ALA A 151 -5.78 -5.20 9.64
N ILE A 152 -5.14 -4.70 8.58
CA ILE A 152 -3.79 -5.07 8.14
C ILE A 152 -2.94 -3.82 8.08
N ILE A 153 -1.79 -3.84 8.76
CA ILE A 153 -0.78 -2.79 8.63
C ILE A 153 0.12 -3.14 7.46
N VAL A 154 0.26 -2.17 6.56
CA VAL A 154 1.09 -2.27 5.36
C VAL A 154 2.24 -1.28 5.51
N LEU A 155 3.46 -1.80 5.60
CA LEU A 155 4.66 -0.98 5.58
C LEU A 155 5.41 -1.26 4.28
N ARG A 156 5.53 -0.25 3.43
CA ARG A 156 6.27 -0.32 2.16
C ARG A 156 7.50 0.58 2.20
N GLU A 157 8.63 0.08 1.73
CA GLU A 157 9.86 0.82 1.52
C GLU A 157 10.19 0.92 0.02
N GLU A 158 10.55 2.12 -0.41
CA GLU A 158 11.34 2.36 -1.62
C GLU A 158 12.71 2.87 -1.20
N LEU A 159 13.75 2.12 -1.54
CA LEU A 159 15.14 2.45 -1.27
C LEU A 159 15.84 2.71 -2.60
N GLU A 160 16.03 3.98 -2.93
CA GLU A 160 16.85 4.39 -4.08
C GLU A 160 18.29 4.57 -3.62
N TYR A 161 19.25 3.94 -4.30
CA TYR A 161 20.65 4.00 -3.90
C TYR A 161 21.57 4.55 -5.00
N PHE A 162 22.59 5.26 -4.54
CA PHE A 162 23.58 5.95 -5.36
C PHE A 162 24.97 5.50 -4.91
N THR A 163 25.67 4.81 -5.78
CA THR A 163 27.04 4.39 -5.53
C THR A 163 28.02 5.44 -6.03
N ILE A 164 28.91 5.87 -5.15
CA ILE A 164 30.02 6.77 -5.46
C ILE A 164 31.30 5.92 -5.44
N PRO A 165 31.90 5.64 -6.62
CA PRO A 165 33.13 4.87 -6.70
C PRO A 165 34.32 5.68 -6.14
N PRO A 166 35.45 5.00 -5.81
CA PRO A 166 36.69 5.69 -5.45
C PRO A 166 37.18 6.62 -6.55
N LYS A 167 37.81 7.75 -6.17
CA LYS A 167 38.30 8.77 -7.11
C LYS A 167 39.33 8.24 -8.11
N ASP A 168 40.17 7.31 -7.67
CA ASP A 168 41.27 6.76 -8.46
C ASP A 168 40.85 5.51 -9.26
N GLY A 169 39.56 5.21 -9.30
CA GLY A 169 38.99 4.07 -10.02
C GLY A 169 38.76 4.35 -11.51
N GLN A 170 38.49 3.28 -12.27
CA GLN A 170 38.11 3.36 -13.69
C GLN A 170 36.59 3.47 -13.90
N ALA A 171 35.80 3.57 -12.83
CA ALA A 171 34.35 3.72 -12.91
C ALA A 171 34.00 5.13 -13.40
N ALA A 172 33.28 5.22 -14.52
CA ALA A 172 32.96 6.49 -15.16
C ALA A 172 31.59 6.44 -15.86
N THR A 173 31.09 7.62 -16.19
CA THR A 173 29.95 7.82 -17.10
C THR A 173 30.41 8.59 -18.33
N ASP A 174 29.79 8.33 -19.48
CA ASP A 174 30.00 9.14 -20.68
C ASP A 174 29.29 10.51 -20.58
N SER A 175 29.35 11.31 -21.65
CA SER A 175 28.69 12.63 -21.72
C SER A 175 27.16 12.58 -21.60
N ASN A 176 26.54 11.42 -21.83
CA ASN A 176 25.10 11.20 -21.74
C ASN A 176 24.70 10.60 -20.38
N GLY A 177 25.66 10.40 -19.47
CA GLY A 177 25.42 9.79 -18.16
C GLY A 177 25.34 8.26 -18.18
N ILE A 178 25.71 7.61 -19.29
CA ILE A 178 25.70 6.15 -19.41
C ILE A 178 26.95 5.59 -18.70
N ALA A 179 26.71 4.68 -17.76
CA ALA A 179 27.75 4.05 -16.97
C ALA A 179 28.56 3.06 -17.82
N ASN A 180 29.89 3.07 -17.68
CA ASN A 180 30.73 1.99 -18.20
C ASN A 180 30.52 0.68 -17.41
N ASP A 181 31.06 -0.43 -17.91
CA ASP A 181 30.88 -1.76 -17.30
C ASP A 181 31.32 -1.83 -15.84
N ILE A 182 32.37 -1.07 -15.49
CA ILE A 182 32.91 -1.01 -14.13
C ILE A 182 31.93 -0.31 -13.19
N MET A 183 31.40 0.84 -13.59
CA MET A 183 30.40 1.57 -12.82
C MET A 183 29.08 0.78 -12.71
N ALA A 184 28.65 0.11 -13.79
CA ALA A 184 27.47 -0.75 -13.80
C ALA A 184 27.62 -1.94 -12.83
N ASP A 185 28.79 -2.58 -12.81
CA ASP A 185 29.10 -3.66 -11.86
C ASP A 185 29.09 -3.19 -10.41
N ILE A 186 29.70 -2.04 -10.13
CA ILE A 186 29.70 -1.44 -8.79
C ILE A 186 28.27 -1.18 -8.33
N LYS A 187 27.40 -0.64 -9.21
CA LYS A 187 25.97 -0.43 -8.90
C LYS A 187 25.24 -1.74 -8.61
N ARG A 188 25.52 -2.80 -9.36
CA ARG A 188 24.91 -4.13 -9.14
C ARG A 188 25.32 -4.73 -7.80
N ARG A 189 26.64 -4.81 -7.54
CA ARG A 189 27.19 -5.31 -6.27
C ARG A 189 26.71 -4.50 -5.06
N SER A 190 26.50 -3.20 -5.24
CA SER A 190 25.90 -2.34 -4.20
C SER A 190 24.45 -2.70 -3.91
N GLY A 191 23.67 -2.98 -4.95
CA GLY A 191 22.30 -3.50 -4.82
C GLY A 191 22.29 -4.82 -4.07
N ASP A 192 23.12 -5.77 -4.47
CA ASP A 192 23.26 -7.08 -3.82
C ASP A 192 23.61 -6.94 -2.34
N TYR A 193 24.58 -6.07 -2.00
CA TYR A 193 24.94 -5.77 -0.61
C TYR A 193 23.75 -5.20 0.22
N LEU A 194 22.92 -4.35 -0.39
CA LEU A 194 21.75 -3.76 0.27
C LEU A 194 20.57 -4.71 0.37
N MET A 195 20.51 -5.74 -0.48
CA MET A 195 19.49 -6.79 -0.43
C MET A 195 19.58 -7.62 0.86
N ASP A 196 20.80 -7.85 1.36
CA ASP A 196 21.05 -8.58 2.61
C ASP A 196 20.61 -7.80 3.86
N LYS A 197 20.33 -6.49 3.75
CA LYS A 197 19.86 -5.66 4.86
C LYS A 197 18.34 -5.78 5.00
N ARG A 198 17.90 -6.90 5.59
CA ARG A 198 16.49 -7.31 5.65
C ARG A 198 15.70 -6.80 6.85
N SER A 199 16.34 -6.47 7.96
CA SER A 199 15.65 -5.97 9.16
C SER A 199 14.98 -4.62 8.90
N ILE A 200 13.70 -4.51 9.29
CA ILE A 200 12.86 -3.33 9.07
C ILE A 200 13.42 -2.14 9.87
N PHE A 201 13.67 -2.31 11.16
CA PHE A 201 13.95 -1.19 12.06
C PHE A 201 15.41 -0.77 12.15
N THR A 202 16.35 -1.51 11.55
CA THR A 202 17.80 -1.24 11.66
C THR A 202 18.17 0.21 11.35
N ALA A 203 17.63 0.79 10.28
CA ALA A 203 17.94 2.16 9.88
C ALA A 203 17.47 3.21 10.91
N LEU A 204 16.24 3.04 11.43
CA LEU A 204 15.68 3.92 12.46
C LEU A 204 16.40 3.75 13.80
N GLN A 205 16.67 2.50 14.22
CA GLN A 205 17.40 2.22 15.46
C GLN A 205 18.78 2.88 15.47
N ARG A 206 19.48 2.89 14.32
CA ARG A 206 20.76 3.60 14.20
C ARG A 206 20.61 5.10 14.45
N ASN A 207 19.58 5.73 13.91
CA ASN A 207 19.32 7.16 14.08
C ASN A 207 18.89 7.47 15.53
N VAL A 208 18.06 6.62 16.14
CA VAL A 208 17.74 6.69 17.58
C VAL A 208 19.02 6.69 18.41
N ASN A 209 19.92 5.73 18.16
CA ASN A 209 21.15 5.58 18.94
C ASN A 209 22.17 6.70 18.69
N LYS A 210 22.24 7.21 17.46
CA LYS A 210 23.23 8.23 17.06
C LYS A 210 22.79 9.64 17.42
N GLU A 211 21.51 9.95 17.26
CA GLU A 211 20.98 11.32 17.33
C GLU A 211 19.97 11.52 18.48
N ASN A 212 19.76 10.48 19.31
CA ASN A 212 18.74 10.46 20.37
C ASN A 212 17.34 10.84 19.85
N ASN A 213 16.99 10.30 18.68
CA ASN A 213 15.76 10.65 17.98
C ASN A 213 14.54 9.99 18.63
N VAL A 214 13.95 10.68 19.61
CA VAL A 214 12.79 10.21 20.39
C VAL A 214 11.57 9.94 19.51
N ALA A 215 11.39 10.69 18.42
CA ALA A 215 10.26 10.49 17.51
C ALA A 215 10.36 9.15 16.76
N GLU A 216 11.57 8.77 16.34
CA GLU A 216 11.80 7.47 15.70
C GLU A 216 11.66 6.31 16.68
N GLN A 217 12.09 6.49 17.93
CA GLN A 217 11.86 5.50 18.98
C GLN A 217 10.37 5.28 19.20
N HIS A 218 9.57 6.35 19.31
CA HIS A 218 8.12 6.26 19.43
C HIS A 218 7.45 5.62 18.21
N LEU A 219 7.95 5.88 16.99
CA LEU A 219 7.46 5.22 15.79
C LEU A 219 7.69 3.71 15.84
N ILE A 220 8.89 3.26 16.22
CA ILE A 220 9.22 1.84 16.39
C ILE A 220 8.30 1.21 17.44
N ASP A 221 8.17 1.85 18.61
CA ASP A 221 7.36 1.32 19.70
C ASP A 221 5.88 1.23 19.31
N MET A 222 5.36 2.25 18.62
CA MET A 222 3.99 2.24 18.10
C MET A 222 3.76 1.11 17.11
N LEU A 223 4.68 0.89 16.16
CA LEU A 223 4.58 -0.22 15.19
C LEU A 223 4.66 -1.58 15.89
N CYS A 224 5.51 -1.72 16.91
CA CYS A 224 5.64 -2.97 17.66
C CYS A 224 4.39 -3.29 18.50
N MET A 225 3.85 -2.28 19.19
CA MET A 225 2.59 -2.40 19.94
C MET A 225 1.41 -2.80 19.03
N SER A 226 1.49 -2.41 17.76
CA SER A 226 0.41 -2.59 16.78
C SER A 226 0.51 -3.88 15.97
N GLY A 227 1.64 -4.59 15.97
CA GLY A 227 1.74 -5.86 15.24
C GLY A 227 3.13 -6.37 14.98
N PHE A 228 4.09 -5.47 14.73
CA PHE A 228 5.47 -5.83 14.41
C PHE A 228 6.26 -6.27 15.66
N ASP A 229 7.41 -6.89 15.45
CA ASP A 229 8.46 -7.11 16.44
C ASP A 229 9.76 -6.42 16.02
N ARG A 230 10.62 -6.07 16.99
CA ARG A 230 11.84 -5.28 16.73
C ARG A 230 12.83 -5.95 15.77
N GLU A 231 12.77 -7.28 15.69
CA GLU A 231 13.63 -8.10 14.85
C GLU A 231 12.98 -8.47 13.51
N ASP A 232 11.78 -7.94 13.21
CA ASP A 232 11.09 -8.26 11.97
C ASP A 232 11.90 -7.87 10.74
N GLU A 233 11.81 -8.73 9.74
CA GLU A 233 12.37 -8.52 8.41
C GLU A 233 11.28 -8.15 7.40
N TRP A 234 11.69 -7.54 6.30
CA TRP A 234 10.80 -7.33 5.16
C TRP A 234 10.26 -8.67 4.63
N GLY A 235 8.94 -8.83 4.61
CA GLY A 235 8.27 -10.03 4.11
C GLY A 235 8.49 -10.24 2.60
N PHE A 236 8.56 -9.13 1.86
CA PHE A 236 9.01 -9.09 0.47
C PHE A 236 10.10 -8.03 0.32
N ARG A 237 11.16 -8.34 -0.45
CA ARG A 237 12.25 -7.41 -0.78
C ARG A 237 12.88 -7.83 -2.09
N ALA A 238 12.93 -6.93 -3.07
CA ALA A 238 13.49 -7.18 -4.39
C ALA A 238 14.20 -5.96 -4.98
N LEU A 239 15.25 -6.22 -5.77
CA LEU A 239 15.93 -5.21 -6.58
C LEU A 239 15.12 -4.96 -7.87
N GLU A 240 14.90 -3.70 -8.21
CA GLU A 240 14.23 -3.33 -9.45
C GLU A 240 15.17 -3.53 -10.66
N PRO A 241 14.78 -4.28 -11.71
CA PRO A 241 15.70 -4.67 -12.79
C PRO A 241 16.34 -3.51 -13.55
N SER A 242 15.62 -2.41 -13.72
CA SER A 242 16.01 -1.28 -14.57
C SER A 242 16.53 -0.08 -13.77
N ARG A 243 16.62 -0.17 -12.44
CA ARG A 243 16.89 0.98 -11.56
C ARG A 243 17.74 0.57 -10.36
N CYS A 244 18.54 1.50 -9.84
CA CYS A 244 19.19 1.34 -8.53
C CYS A 244 18.17 1.56 -7.40
N CYS A 245 17.17 0.69 -7.34
CA CYS A 245 16.07 0.78 -6.38
C CYS A 245 15.77 -0.61 -5.81
N ILE A 246 15.45 -0.65 -4.51
CA ILE A 246 14.94 -1.84 -3.85
C ILE A 246 13.52 -1.52 -3.36
N SER A 247 12.56 -2.36 -3.72
CA SER A 247 11.20 -2.31 -3.18
C SER A 247 11.06 -3.35 -2.09
N SER A 248 10.48 -2.97 -0.95
CA SER A 248 10.19 -3.89 0.14
C SER A 248 8.80 -3.68 0.71
N ILE A 249 8.15 -4.75 1.15
CA ILE A 249 6.83 -4.71 1.80
C ILE A 249 6.86 -5.65 3.01
N ALA A 250 6.32 -5.17 4.12
CA ALA A 250 6.00 -5.98 5.29
C ALA A 250 4.53 -5.80 5.66
N LEU A 251 3.88 -6.91 6.02
CA LEU A 251 2.46 -6.98 6.32
C LEU A 251 2.27 -7.66 7.66
N VAL A 252 1.48 -7.05 8.55
CA VAL A 252 1.10 -7.65 9.83
C VAL A 252 -0.37 -7.40 10.10
N LEU A 253 -1.02 -8.31 10.84
CA LEU A 253 -2.36 -8.06 11.35
C LEU A 253 -2.27 -7.04 12.49
N LEU A 254 -3.15 -6.04 12.48
CA LEU A 254 -3.21 -5.07 13.56
C LEU A 254 -3.66 -5.76 14.86
N LYS A 255 -2.86 -5.65 15.92
CA LYS A 255 -3.22 -6.07 17.27
C LYS A 255 -4.26 -5.09 17.85
N THR A 256 -5.54 -5.43 17.72
CA THR A 256 -6.67 -4.62 18.17
C THR A 256 -6.99 -4.74 19.67
N GLY A 257 -6.35 -5.67 20.37
CA GLY A 257 -6.68 -6.00 21.77
C GLY A 257 -7.84 -6.97 21.91
N ILE A 258 -8.32 -7.55 20.81
CA ILE A 258 -9.32 -8.61 20.84
C ILE A 258 -8.61 -9.95 20.99
N THR A 259 -8.91 -10.66 22.07
CA THR A 259 -8.35 -11.99 22.34
C THR A 259 -9.40 -13.05 22.08
N HIS A 260 -9.08 -13.97 21.18
CA HIS A 260 -9.91 -15.13 20.85
C HIS A 260 -9.42 -16.37 21.59
N TYR A 261 -10.35 -17.15 22.12
CA TYR A 261 -10.05 -18.40 22.81
C TYR A 261 -10.51 -19.59 21.94
N PRO A 262 -9.60 -20.31 21.27
CA PRO A 262 -9.95 -21.31 20.25
C PRO A 262 -10.84 -22.45 20.74
N ASN A 263 -10.72 -22.80 22.02
CA ASN A 263 -11.48 -23.89 22.63
C ASN A 263 -12.85 -23.43 23.19
N GLY A 264 -13.16 -22.13 23.12
CA GLY A 264 -14.37 -21.58 23.73
C GLY A 264 -14.35 -21.60 25.26
N ASP A 265 -13.19 -21.83 25.89
CA ASP A 265 -13.03 -21.90 27.35
C ASP A 265 -13.48 -20.59 28.04
N ARG A 266 -13.44 -19.47 27.32
CA ARG A 266 -13.82 -18.13 27.78
C ARG A 266 -14.42 -17.30 26.64
N PRO A 267 -15.30 -16.32 26.95
CA PRO A 267 -15.80 -15.37 25.96
C PRO A 267 -14.65 -14.53 25.39
N VAL A 268 -14.87 -13.95 24.21
CA VAL A 268 -13.93 -13.01 23.60
C VAL A 268 -13.71 -11.83 24.54
N GLU A 269 -12.44 -11.49 24.76
CA GLU A 269 -12.03 -10.39 25.64
C GLU A 269 -11.50 -9.22 24.82
N LEU A 270 -11.76 -8.00 25.30
CA LEU A 270 -11.33 -6.75 24.69
C LEU A 270 -10.46 -5.97 25.68
N ASP A 271 -9.19 -5.76 25.35
CA ASP A 271 -8.34 -4.78 26.01
C ASP A 271 -8.66 -3.38 25.48
N SER A 272 -9.38 -2.60 26.30
CA SER A 272 -9.75 -1.22 25.97
C SER A 272 -8.56 -0.30 25.70
N SER A 273 -7.40 -0.51 26.34
CA SER A 273 -6.20 0.31 26.16
C SER A 273 -5.52 0.03 24.83
N GLN A 274 -5.45 -1.24 24.45
CA GLN A 274 -4.91 -1.67 23.17
C GLN A 274 -5.87 -1.27 22.03
N MET A 275 -7.18 -1.43 22.22
CA MET A 275 -8.19 -0.96 21.28
C MET A 275 -8.09 0.55 21.03
N ALA A 276 -7.90 1.36 22.09
CA ALA A 276 -7.70 2.80 21.94
C ALA A 276 -6.42 3.15 21.16
N THR A 277 -5.37 2.34 21.29
CA THR A 277 -4.13 2.49 20.50
C THR A 277 -4.35 2.11 19.04
N ALA A 278 -5.01 0.99 18.78
CA ALA A 278 -5.38 0.54 17.44
C ALA A 278 -6.30 1.53 16.71
N GLN A 279 -7.24 2.17 17.42
CA GLN A 279 -8.09 3.22 16.86
C GLN A 279 -7.31 4.44 16.36
N LYS A 280 -6.16 4.77 16.96
CA LYS A 280 -5.31 5.87 16.47
C LYS A 280 -4.71 5.54 15.10
N LEU A 281 -4.48 4.26 14.80
CA LEU A 281 -4.00 3.84 13.48
C LEU A 281 -5.03 4.00 12.36
N LEU A 282 -6.33 4.14 12.68
CA LEU A 282 -7.34 4.50 11.69
C LEU A 282 -7.06 5.85 11.02
N LEU A 283 -6.23 6.72 11.61
CA LEU A 283 -5.75 7.93 10.96
C LEU A 283 -4.98 7.65 9.66
N PHE A 284 -4.42 6.45 9.50
CA PHE A 284 -3.69 6.01 8.32
C PHE A 284 -4.55 5.21 7.34
N TRP A 285 -5.82 4.95 7.66
CA TRP A 285 -6.74 4.30 6.75
C TRP A 285 -7.15 5.27 5.64
N ARG A 286 -6.86 4.90 4.38
CA ARG A 286 -7.06 5.75 3.17
C ARG A 286 -6.29 7.09 3.21
N LYS A 287 -5.32 7.20 4.12
CA LYS A 287 -4.47 8.38 4.35
C LYS A 287 -3.06 7.91 4.72
N PRO A 288 -2.34 7.28 3.79
CA PRO A 288 -1.03 6.71 4.09
C PRO A 288 -0.06 7.77 4.59
N ALA A 289 0.68 7.45 5.65
CA ALA A 289 1.76 8.29 6.17
C ALA A 289 3.05 8.00 5.41
N ARG A 290 3.79 9.05 5.07
CA ARG A 290 5.07 8.93 4.37
C ARG A 290 6.19 9.56 5.17
N LYS A 291 7.32 8.86 5.26
CA LYS A 291 8.56 9.37 5.81
C LYS A 291 9.67 9.19 4.80
N CYS A 292 10.37 10.26 4.45
CA CYS A 292 11.51 10.24 3.52
C CYS A 292 12.76 10.73 4.24
N TRP A 293 13.88 10.04 4.08
CA TRP A 293 15.18 10.45 4.61
C TRP A 293 16.32 9.91 3.76
N TRP A 294 17.54 10.34 4.10
CA TRP A 294 18.77 9.93 3.44
C TRP A 294 19.72 9.28 4.44
N ASP A 295 20.35 8.20 4.02
CA ASP A 295 21.43 7.52 4.71
C ASP A 295 22.72 7.59 3.86
N GLY A 296 23.86 7.84 4.48
CA GLY A 296 25.18 7.83 3.83
C GLY A 296 26.14 6.92 4.58
N LEU A 297 26.69 5.92 3.88
CA LEU A 297 27.53 4.85 4.45
C LEU A 297 28.77 4.65 3.58
N ASP A 298 29.94 4.47 4.20
CA ASP A 298 31.07 3.84 3.52
C ASP A 298 30.94 2.32 3.73
N VAL A 299 30.91 1.55 2.64
CA VAL A 299 30.70 0.09 2.67
C VAL A 299 31.83 -0.63 1.96
N GLU A 300 32.16 -1.81 2.44
CA GLU A 300 33.06 -2.74 1.76
C GLU A 300 32.22 -3.77 1.00
N LEU A 301 32.23 -3.67 -0.33
CA LEU A 301 31.59 -4.65 -1.20
C LEU A 301 32.43 -5.93 -1.21
N PRO A 302 31.84 -7.11 -0.92
CA PRO A 302 32.57 -8.36 -0.83
C PRO A 302 33.16 -8.76 -2.18
N ALA A 303 34.29 -9.46 -2.17
CA ALA A 303 34.92 -9.99 -3.39
C ALA A 303 33.99 -10.98 -4.10
N THR A 304 34.02 -10.99 -5.43
CA THR A 304 33.38 -12.00 -6.29
C THR A 304 34.45 -12.86 -6.95
N ALA A 305 34.06 -13.94 -7.65
CA ALA A 305 35.00 -14.87 -8.27
C ALA A 305 36.06 -14.17 -9.16
N ASP A 306 35.69 -13.08 -9.83
CA ASP A 306 36.55 -12.38 -10.79
C ASP A 306 37.04 -11.01 -10.30
N LYS A 307 36.59 -10.53 -9.12
CA LYS A 307 36.84 -9.15 -8.67
C LYS A 307 37.08 -9.08 -7.16
N GLY A 308 38.10 -8.33 -6.76
CA GLY A 308 38.42 -8.09 -5.35
C GLY A 308 37.33 -7.34 -4.58
N ALA A 309 37.48 -7.32 -3.25
CA ALA A 309 36.70 -6.46 -2.38
C ALA A 309 36.93 -4.97 -2.75
N LEU A 310 35.90 -4.14 -2.58
CA LEU A 310 35.95 -2.74 -2.97
C LEU A 310 35.20 -1.88 -1.97
N THR A 311 35.88 -0.88 -1.40
CA THR A 311 35.23 0.15 -0.60
C THR A 311 34.56 1.18 -1.50
N VAL A 312 33.27 1.44 -1.27
CA VAL A 312 32.51 2.48 -1.98
C VAL A 312 31.70 3.30 -0.99
N LYS A 313 31.35 4.53 -1.37
CA LYS A 313 30.38 5.32 -0.62
C LYS A 313 28.98 5.10 -1.20
N LEU A 314 28.05 4.69 -0.36
CA LEU A 314 26.64 4.52 -0.70
C LEU A 314 25.80 5.61 -0.06
N TRP A 315 25.02 6.29 -0.89
CA TRP A 315 23.91 7.11 -0.45
C TRP A 315 22.61 6.40 -0.76
N ALA A 316 21.73 6.27 0.23
CA ALA A 316 20.42 5.68 0.05
C ALA A 316 19.35 6.70 0.47
N ARG A 317 18.42 6.98 -0.45
CA ARG A 317 17.17 7.65 -0.12
C ARG A 317 16.15 6.58 0.22
N ARG A 318 15.59 6.64 1.42
CA ARG A 318 14.52 5.74 1.86
C ARG A 318 13.23 6.51 1.93
N VAL A 319 12.18 5.91 1.38
CA VAL A 319 10.80 6.36 1.54
C VAL A 319 10.00 5.23 2.15
N TRP A 320 9.54 5.43 3.37
CA TRP A 320 8.56 4.55 3.99
C TRP A 320 7.16 5.08 3.77
N THR A 321 6.26 4.20 3.38
CA THR A 321 4.82 4.43 3.33
C THR A 321 4.17 3.46 4.32
N LEU A 322 3.54 4.02 5.35
CA LEU A 322 2.74 3.29 6.33
C LEU A 322 1.26 3.50 6.00
N GLU A 323 0.55 2.40 5.83
CA GLU A 323 -0.86 2.39 5.49
C GLU A 323 -1.61 1.38 6.36
N LEU A 324 -2.88 1.68 6.67
CA LEU A 324 -3.79 0.72 7.26
C LEU A 324 -4.82 0.31 6.22
N SER A 325 -4.94 -0.99 5.95
CA SER A 325 -5.97 -1.57 5.09
C SER A 325 -7.02 -2.27 5.95
N LEU A 326 -8.30 -2.08 5.61
CA LEU A 326 -9.42 -2.77 6.26
C LEU A 326 -10.10 -3.64 5.21
N VAL A 327 -9.92 -4.95 5.35
CA VAL A 327 -10.52 -5.97 4.49
C VAL A 327 -11.71 -6.60 5.15
#